data_AF-A0A8T4LYY3-F1
#
_entry.id   AF-A0A8T4LYY3-F1
#
_cell.length_a   1.000
_cell.length_b   1.000
_cell.length_c   1.000
_cell.angle_alpha   90.00
_cell.angle_beta   90.00
_cell.angle_gamma   90.00
#
_symmetry.space_group_name_H-M   'P 1'
#
loop_
_entity.id
_entity.type
_entity.pdbx_description
1 polymer ?
#
loop_
_entity_poly.entity_id
_entity_poly.type
_entity_poly.pdbx_seq_one_letter_code
_entity_poly.pdbx_strand_id
1 'polypeptide(L)'
;MLIWIFMVLDILTLVTISLAQFSSIFPIQLMLFSIFYLLLKGIMFFGEPMSIIDILVAFYIFLMILGINITLIYLVILFWFLYKLIFVLVGEV
;
A
#
# COMPACT_ATOMS: atom_id res chain seq x y z
N MET A 1 4.55 -17.19 9.37
CA MET A 1 4.17 -17.44 7.96
C MET A 1 3.19 -16.40 7.41
N LEU A 2 2.04 -16.12 8.04
CA LEU A 2 1.09 -15.11 7.53
C LEU A 2 1.68 -13.69 7.42
N ILE A 3 2.50 -13.27 8.39
CA ILE A 3 3.19 -11.96 8.40
C ILE A 3 4.05 -11.78 7.14
N TRP A 4 4.84 -12.80 6.79
CA TRP A 4 5.66 -12.80 5.57
C TRP A 4 4.84 -12.69 4.28
N ILE A 5 3.67 -13.34 4.21
CA ILE A 5 2.76 -13.20 3.07
C ILE A 5 2.25 -11.76 2.97
N PHE A 6 1.84 -11.16 4.09
CA PHE A 6 1.41 -9.76 4.10
C PHE A 6 2.54 -8.80 3.73
N MET A 7 3.77 -9.07 4.17
CA MET A 7 4.94 -8.28 3.81
C MET A 7 5.21 -8.31 2.29
N VAL A 8 5.14 -9.49 1.66
CA VAL A 8 5.33 -9.60 0.19
C VAL A 8 4.23 -8.85 -0.55
N LEU A 9 2.98 -8.96 -0.11
CA LEU A 9 1.86 -8.21 -0.69
C LEU A 9 1.99 -6.70 -0.47
N ASP A 10 2.49 -6.27 0.69
CA ASP A 10 2.80 -4.87 0.99
C ASP A 10 3.93 -4.33 0.09
N ILE A 11 4.97 -5.14 -0.19
CA ILE A 11 6.03 -4.76 -1.15
C ILE A 11 5.46 -4.64 -2.56
N LEU A 12 4.60 -5.59 -2.97
CA LEU A 12 3.95 -5.52 -4.28
C LEU A 12 3.11 -4.25 -4.39
N THR A 13 2.34 -3.87 -3.36
CA THR A 13 1.58 -2.62 -3.39
C THR A 13 2.48 -1.37 -3.39
N LEU A 14 3.60 -1.37 -2.68
CA LEU A 14 4.57 -0.28 -2.76
C LEU A 14 5.16 -0.13 -4.18
N VAL A 15 5.48 -1.25 -4.83
CA VAL A 15 6.00 -1.26 -6.19
C VAL A 15 4.94 -0.77 -7.18
N THR A 16 3.69 -1.22 -7.06
CA THR A 16 2.60 -0.77 -7.96
C THR A 16 2.34 0.73 -7.83
N ILE A 17 2.32 1.27 -6.61
CA ILE A 17 2.16 2.70 -6.35
C ILE A 17 3.34 3.49 -6.94
N SER A 18 4.57 3.02 -6.71
CA SER A 18 5.77 3.69 -7.22
C SER A 18 5.80 3.71 -8.75
N LEU A 19 5.43 2.61 -9.39
CA LEU A 19 5.32 2.54 -10.84
C LEU A 19 4.19 3.43 -11.37
N ALA A 20 3.03 3.48 -10.72
CA ALA A 20 1.93 4.38 -11.10
C ALA A 20 2.28 5.86 -10.90
N GLN A 21 3.16 6.18 -9.94
CA GLN A 21 3.62 7.55 -9.68
C GLN A 21 4.61 8.05 -10.74
N PHE A 22 5.55 7.21 -11.17
CA PHE A 22 6.62 7.59 -12.10
C PHE A 22 6.37 7.21 -13.56
N SER A 23 5.44 6.31 -13.84
CA SER A 23 5.07 5.92 -15.21
C SER A 23 3.62 6.30 -15.49
N SER A 24 3.38 6.91 -16.66
CA SER A 24 2.03 7.34 -17.07
C SER A 24 1.16 6.18 -17.60
N ILE A 25 1.75 4.99 -17.83
CA ILE A 25 1.07 3.84 -18.44
C ILE A 25 1.40 2.61 -17.59
N PHE A 26 0.60 2.39 -16.55
CA PHE A 26 0.72 1.22 -15.68
C PHE A 26 -0.54 0.34 -15.76
N PRO A 27 -0.44 -0.99 -15.62
CA PRO A 27 -1.61 -1.86 -15.68
C PRO A 27 -2.59 -1.56 -14.55
N ILE A 28 -3.78 -1.07 -14.92
CA ILE A 28 -4.89 -0.77 -13.99
C ILE A 28 -5.25 -2.01 -13.15
N GLN A 29 -5.10 -3.22 -13.71
CA GLN A 29 -5.36 -4.46 -12.99
C GLN A 29 -4.53 -4.60 -11.70
N LEU A 30 -3.26 -4.19 -11.72
CA LEU A 30 -2.38 -4.27 -10.56
C LEU A 30 -2.75 -3.23 -9.48
N MET A 31 -3.20 -2.05 -9.91
CA MET A 31 -3.71 -1.03 -8.98
C MET A 31 -5.01 -1.49 -8.32
N LEU A 32 -5.94 -2.04 -9.09
CA LEU A 32 -7.18 -2.62 -8.56
C LEU A 32 -6.93 -3.78 -7.60
N PHE A 33 -5.97 -4.66 -7.91
CA PHE A 33 -5.56 -5.72 -6.99
C PHE A 33 -5.01 -5.14 -5.68
N SER A 34 -4.18 -4.10 -5.76
CA SER A 34 -3.60 -3.43 -4.58
C SER A 34 -4.69 -2.79 -3.71
N ILE A 35 -5.69 -2.15 -4.32
CA ILE A 35 -6.87 -1.60 -3.62
C ILE A 35 -7.63 -2.72 -2.90
N PHE A 36 -7.98 -3.79 -3.62
CA PHE A 36 -8.75 -4.89 -3.05
C PHE A 36 -8.02 -5.55 -1.88
N TYR A 37 -6.71 -5.79 -2.03
CA TYR A 37 -5.86 -6.32 -0.97
C TYR A 37 -5.85 -5.41 0.27
N LEU A 38 -5.58 -4.11 0.11
CA LEU A 38 -5.50 -3.16 1.23
C LEU A 38 -6.85 -2.97 1.92
N LEU A 39 -7.95 -2.96 1.16
CA LEU A 39 -9.30 -2.92 1.75
C LEU A 39 -9.61 -4.17 2.54
N LEU A 40 -9.34 -5.36 2.00
CA LEU A 40 -9.54 -6.62 2.73
C LEU A 40 -8.71 -6.66 4.02
N LYS A 41 -7.42 -6.28 3.94
CA LYS A 41 -6.54 -6.21 5.10
C LYS A 41 -7.04 -5.18 6.12
N GLY A 42 -7.46 -4.00 5.65
CA GLY A 42 -8.04 -2.96 6.47
C GLY A 42 -9.27 -3.44 7.25
N ILE A 43 -10.15 -4.21 6.60
CA ILE A 43 -11.35 -4.79 7.21
C ILE A 43 -11.00 -5.93 8.17
N MET A 44 -10.06 -6.81 7.83
CA MET A 44 -9.64 -7.92 8.70
C MET A 44 -9.03 -7.44 10.03
N PHE A 45 -8.29 -6.34 10.00
CA PHE A 45 -7.63 -5.74 11.17
C PHE A 45 -8.32 -4.46 11.63
N PHE A 46 -9.64 -4.34 11.41
CA PHE A 46 -10.39 -3.13 11.70
C PHE A 46 -10.31 -2.74 13.19
N GLY A 47 -9.93 -1.50 13.47
CA GLY A 47 -9.73 -0.97 14.84
C GLY A 47 -8.27 -0.72 15.20
N GLU A 48 -7.32 -1.28 14.46
CA GLU A 48 -5.91 -0.93 14.60
C GLU A 48 -5.56 0.35 13.82
N PRO A 49 -4.76 1.27 14.37
CA PRO A 49 -4.38 2.50 13.65
C PRO A 49 -3.65 2.18 12.33
N MET A 50 -2.96 1.03 12.29
CA MET A 50 -2.23 0.57 11.13
C MET A 50 -3.13 0.17 9.97
N SER A 51 -4.32 -0.36 10.26
CA SER A 51 -5.30 -0.80 9.25
C SER A 51 -6.10 0.38 8.68
N ILE A 52 -6.35 1.42 9.48
CA ILE A 52 -6.98 2.67 9.02
C ILE A 52 -6.12 3.33 7.94
N ILE A 53 -4.80 3.37 8.15
CA ILE A 53 -3.89 3.97 7.17
C ILE A 53 -3.87 3.13 5.88
N ASP A 54 -3.99 1.80 5.96
CA ASP A 54 -4.08 0.94 4.76
C ASP A 54 -5.33 1.21 3.93
N ILE A 55 -6.46 1.51 4.57
CA ILE A 55 -7.69 1.93 3.90
C ILE A 55 -7.50 3.29 3.21
N LEU A 56 -6.82 4.24 3.88
CA LEU A 56 -6.51 5.55 3.29
C LEU A 56 -5.57 5.43 2.09
N VAL A 57 -4.58 4.54 2.16
CA VAL A 57 -3.71 4.21 1.02
C VAL A 57 -4.53 3.61 -0.12
N ALA A 58 -5.42 2.66 0.16
CA ALA A 58 -6.30 2.08 -0.87
C ALA A 58 -7.15 3.16 -1.56
N PHE A 59 -7.68 4.11 -0.79
CA PHE A 59 -8.42 5.24 -1.34
C PHE A 59 -7.54 6.15 -2.21
N TYR A 60 -6.29 6.39 -1.81
CA TYR A 60 -5.35 7.14 -2.64
C TYR A 60 -5.01 6.43 -3.95
N ILE A 61 -4.81 5.11 -3.94
CA ILE A 61 -4.60 4.34 -5.19
C ILE A 61 -5.80 4.49 -6.13
N PHE A 62 -7.02 4.52 -5.59
CA PHE A 62 -8.22 4.79 -6.37
C PHE A 62 -8.20 6.19 -7.01
N LEU A 63 -7.76 7.21 -6.28
CA LEU A 63 -7.58 8.56 -6.83
C LEU A 63 -6.48 8.61 -7.92
N MET A 64 -5.41 7.84 -7.77
CA MET A 64 -4.37 7.72 -8.82
C MET A 64 -4.92 7.12 -10.12
N ILE A 65 -5.86 6.16 -10.04
CA ILE A 65 -6.53 5.62 -11.24
C ILE A 65 -7.32 6.72 -11.96
N LEU A 66 -7.88 7.69 -11.23
CA LEU A 66 -8.57 8.86 -11.78
C LEU A 66 -7.60 9.96 -12.28
N GLY A 67 -6.28 9.74 -12.20
CA GLY A 67 -5.24 10.66 -12.65
C GLY A 67 -4.74 11.64 -11.59
N ILE A 68 -5.14 11.48 -10.33
CA ILE A 68 -4.69 12.35 -9.23
C ILE A 68 -3.41 11.77 -8.61
N ASN A 69 -2.26 12.27 -9.06
CA ASN A 69 -0.95 11.85 -8.60
C ASN A 69 -0.26 12.96 -7.78
N ILE A 70 -0.49 12.98 -6.47
CA ILE A 70 0.08 13.99 -5.56
C ILE A 70 1.38 13.45 -4.95
N THR A 71 2.52 14.02 -5.33
CA THR A 71 3.87 13.58 -4.91
C THR A 71 4.09 13.64 -3.39
N LEU A 72 3.51 14.62 -2.70
CA LEU A 72 3.60 14.71 -1.24
C LEU A 72 2.91 13.53 -0.54
N ILE A 73 1.74 13.12 -1.04
CA ILE A 73 1.02 11.96 -0.48
C ILE A 73 1.80 10.68 -0.76
N TYR A 74 2.34 10.54 -1.97
CA TYR A 74 3.22 9.43 -2.32
C TYR A 74 4.41 9.29 -1.35
N LEU A 75 5.09 10.38 -0.99
CA LEU A 75 6.20 10.34 -0.03
C LEU A 75 5.77 9.83 1.34
N VAL A 76 4.61 10.27 1.86
CA VAL A 76 4.07 9.78 3.13
C VAL A 76 3.79 8.27 3.06
N ILE A 77 3.19 7.80 1.96
CA ILE A 77 2.91 6.38 1.75
C ILE A 77 4.22 5.59 1.68
N LEU A 78 5.23 6.08 0.96
CA LEU A 78 6.52 5.42 0.87
C LEU A 78 7.19 5.28 2.24
N PHE A 79 7.21 6.35 3.04
CA PHE A 79 7.71 6.29 4.42
C PHE A 79 6.93 5.30 5.27
N TRP A 80 5.60 5.25 5.11
CA TRP A 80 4.75 4.32 5.83
C TRP A 80 5.08 2.86 5.52
N PHE A 81 5.19 2.48 4.25
CA PHE A 81 5.57 1.11 3.85
C PHE A 81 6.99 0.73 4.29
N LEU A 82 7.95 1.66 4.21
CA LEU A 82 9.30 1.43 4.73
C LEU A 82 9.30 1.20 6.24
N TYR A 83 8.51 1.99 6.98
CA TYR A 83 8.31 1.77 8.42
C TYR A 83 7.79 0.36 8.72
N LYS A 84 6.80 -0.13 7.95
CA LYS A 84 6.30 -1.50 8.10
C LYS A 84 7.37 -2.56 7.84
N LEU A 85 8.15 -2.38 6.78
CA LEU A 85 9.22 -3.32 6.43
C LEU A 85 10.24 -3.43 7.56
N ILE A 86 10.66 -2.29 8.12
CA ILE A 86 11.58 -2.27 9.26
C ILE A 86 10.94 -2.95 10.47
N PHE A 87 9.67 -2.69 10.75
CA PHE A 87 8.96 -3.33 11.87
C PHE A 87 8.90 -4.85 11.74
N VAL A 88 8.63 -5.37 10.54
CA VAL A 88 8.64 -6.82 10.29
C VAL A 88 10.05 -7.40 10.42
N LEU A 89 11.08 -6.71 9.91
CA LEU A 89 12.46 -7.21 9.94
C LEU A 89 13.12 -7.14 11.33
N VAL A 90 12.80 -6.10 12.11
CA VAL A 90 13.39 -5.87 13.45
C VAL A 90 12.53 -6.50 14.56
N GLY A 91 11.23 -6.57 14.36
CA GLY A 91 10.27 -7.14 15.31
C GLY A 91 10.25 -8.68 15.33
N GLU A 92 10.97 -9.35 14.44
CA GLU A 92 11.25 -10.80 14.52
C GLU A 92 12.53 -11.11 15.34
N VAL A 93 12.62 -10.50 16.54
CA VAL A 93 13.42 -10.99 17.68
C VAL A 93 12.48 -11.36 18.82
#